data_AF-A0A925GCR2-F1
#
_entry.id   AF-A0A925GCR2-F1
#
_cell.length_a   1.000
_cell.length_b   1.000
_cell.length_c   1.000
_cell.angle_alpha   90.00
_cell.angle_beta   90.00
_cell.angle_gamma   90.00
#
_symmetry.space_group_name_H-M   'P 1'
#
loop_
_entity.id
_entity.type
_entity.pdbx_description
1 polymer ?
#
loop_
_entity_poly.entity_id
_entity_poly.type
_entity_poly.pdbx_seq_one_letter_code
_entity_poly.pdbx_strand_id
1 'polypeptide(L)'
;MPNIKSDEYILDLGKVHESAHVWVNGEDAGIVWSIPFRARIGKYLKKGNNTIKIEVANLMANRIRDMDKKGIVWRKFQEINFVNINYQNFNASTWKPQPSGLIGPVTITPYNK
;
A
#
# COMPACT_ATOMS: atom_id res chain seq x y z
N MET A 1 0.35 19.74 -14.07
CA MET A 1 -1.09 19.72 -13.78
C MET A 1 -1.81 19.16 -15.00
N PRO A 2 -2.92 18.40 -14.85
CA PRO A 2 -3.79 18.08 -15.97
C PRO A 2 -4.18 19.39 -16.67
N ASN A 3 -4.21 19.43 -18.00
CA ASN A 3 -4.52 20.63 -18.79
C ASN A 3 -6.01 21.06 -18.69
N ILE A 4 -6.77 20.41 -17.81
CA ILE A 4 -8.20 20.61 -17.60
C ILE A 4 -8.38 21.16 -16.19
N LYS A 5 -8.94 22.36 -16.10
CA LYS A 5 -9.33 23.00 -14.83
C LYS A 5 -10.61 22.32 -14.31
N SER A 6 -10.60 21.85 -13.07
CA SER A 6 -11.75 21.27 -12.38
C SER A 6 -11.73 21.67 -10.91
N ASP A 7 -12.90 21.69 -10.28
CA ASP A 7 -13.05 22.00 -8.86
C ASP A 7 -12.54 20.86 -7.96
N GLU A 8 -12.35 19.67 -8.52
CA GLU A 8 -11.85 18.50 -7.80
C GLU A 8 -10.96 17.62 -8.69
N TYR A 9 -10.02 16.92 -8.06
CA TYR A 9 -9.13 15.98 -8.72
C TYR A 9 -9.04 14.69 -7.91
N ILE A 10 -9.03 13.56 -8.62
CA ILE A 10 -8.81 12.24 -8.02
C ILE A 10 -7.39 11.80 -8.32
N LEU A 11 -6.65 11.43 -7.27
CA LEU A 11 -5.44 10.62 -7.37
C LEU A 11 -5.85 9.15 -7.36
N ASP A 12 -5.66 8.46 -8.47
CA ASP A 12 -5.84 7.02 -8.58
C ASP A 12 -4.46 6.34 -8.53
N LEU A 13 -4.24 5.50 -7.51
CA LEU A 13 -2.98 4.77 -7.33
C LEU A 13 -2.90 3.50 -8.19
N GLY A 14 -3.97 3.15 -8.89
CA GLY A 14 -4.07 1.90 -9.63
C GLY A 14 -3.98 0.71 -8.68
N LYS A 15 -2.95 -0.13 -8.86
CA LYS A 15 -2.75 -1.32 -8.04
C LYS A 15 -1.76 -1.07 -6.90
N VAL A 16 -2.20 -1.31 -5.67
CA VAL A 16 -1.42 -1.20 -4.42
C VAL A 16 -1.46 -2.53 -3.68
N HIS A 17 -0.33 -2.90 -3.08
CA HIS A 17 -0.19 -4.07 -2.21
C HIS A 17 0.44 -3.63 -0.88
N GLU A 18 -0.32 -3.32 0.18
CA GLU A 18 -1.77 -3.58 0.38
C GLU A 18 -2.58 -2.32 0.73
N SER A 19 -1.94 -1.30 1.30
CA SER A 19 -2.59 -0.02 1.60
C SER A 19 -1.58 1.11 1.43
N ALA A 20 -2.09 2.32 1.23
CA ALA A 20 -1.24 3.50 1.07
C ALA A 20 -1.77 4.71 1.85
N HIS A 21 -0.87 5.47 2.46
CA HIS A 21 -1.15 6.77 3.06
C HIS A 21 -0.62 7.85 2.12
N VAL A 22 -1.45 8.83 1.78
CA VAL A 22 -1.14 9.87 0.81
C VAL A 22 -0.99 11.21 1.50
N TRP A 23 0.04 11.96 1.13
CA TRP A 23 0.18 13.38 1.43
C TRP A 23 0.38 14.18 0.16
N VAL A 24 -0.23 15.36 0.12
CA VAL A 24 -0.08 16.31 -0.99
C VAL A 24 0.40 17.62 -0.43
N ASN A 25 1.55 18.10 -0.92
CA ASN A 25 2.23 19.30 -0.44
C ASN A 25 2.50 19.30 1.08
N GLY A 26 2.69 18.12 1.68
CA GLY A 26 2.91 17.94 3.12
C GLY A 26 1.63 17.79 3.94
N GLU A 27 0.46 18.04 3.35
CA GLU A 27 -0.84 17.86 4.02
C GLU A 27 -1.35 16.42 3.88
N ASP A 28 -1.94 15.89 4.94
CA ASP A 28 -2.51 14.55 4.98
C ASP A 28 -3.77 14.46 4.11
N ALA A 29 -3.70 13.65 3.05
CA ALA A 29 -4.78 13.38 2.10
C ALA A 29 -5.50 12.04 2.38
N GLY A 30 -5.15 11.35 3.46
CA GLY A 30 -5.82 10.17 3.96
C GLY A 30 -5.19 8.84 3.56
N ILE A 31 -5.75 7.77 4.12
CA ILE A 31 -5.34 6.38 3.90
C ILE A 31 -6.30 5.71 2.91
N VAL A 32 -5.76 5.15 1.84
CA VAL A 32 -6.45 4.33 0.85
C VAL A 32 -6.12 2.86 1.09
N TRP A 33 -7.11 2.11 1.58
CA TRP A 33 -6.97 0.72 2.04
C TRP A 33 -7.89 -0.26 1.32
N SER A 34 -8.74 0.22 0.41
CA SER A 34 -9.67 -0.61 -0.36
C SER A 34 -9.69 -0.21 -1.83
N ILE A 35 -10.13 -1.15 -2.67
CA ILE A 35 -10.42 -0.86 -4.07
C ILE A 35 -11.70 0.00 -4.20
N PRO A 36 -11.72 0.96 -5.14
CA PRO A 36 -10.58 1.48 -5.88
C PRO A 36 -9.66 2.35 -4.99
N PHE A 37 -8.34 2.24 -5.15
CA PHE A 37 -7.34 2.98 -4.35
C PHE A 37 -7.24 4.45 -4.78
N ARG A 38 -8.24 5.24 -4.38
CA ARG A 38 -8.42 6.63 -4.83
C ARG A 38 -8.54 7.62 -3.68
N ALA A 39 -7.87 8.76 -3.82
CA ALA A 39 -7.98 9.89 -2.89
C ALA A 39 -8.46 11.14 -3.64
N ARG A 40 -9.36 11.91 -3.01
CA ARG A 40 -9.73 13.26 -3.48
C ARG A 40 -8.65 14.22 -3.03
N ILE A 41 -7.96 14.84 -3.99
CA ILE A 41 -6.79 15.67 -3.71
C ILE A 41 -6.96 17.15 -4.08
N GLY A 42 -8.10 17.54 -4.65
CA GLY A 42 -8.30 18.88 -5.23
C GLY A 42 -8.02 20.01 -4.26
N LYS A 43 -8.49 19.90 -3.02
CA LYS A 43 -8.27 20.92 -1.98
C LYS A 43 -6.81 21.11 -1.56
N TYR A 44 -5.93 20.14 -1.85
CA TYR A 44 -4.51 20.18 -1.48
C TYR A 44 -3.62 20.63 -2.65
N LEU A 45 -4.16 20.72 -3.87
CA LEU A 45 -3.41 21.08 -5.06
C LEU A 45 -3.24 22.60 -5.18
N LYS A 46 -2.04 23.01 -5.61
CA LYS A 46 -1.72 24.42 -5.93
C LYS A 46 -1.28 24.57 -7.38
N LYS A 47 -1.45 25.77 -7.95
CA LYS A 47 -0.99 26.07 -9.32
C LYS A 47 0.51 25.79 -9.45
N GLY A 48 0.89 25.07 -10.51
CA GLY A 48 2.28 24.71 -10.79
C GLY A 48 2.69 23.38 -10.15
N ASN A 49 3.83 23.38 -9.46
CA ASN A 49 4.45 22.17 -8.94
C ASN A 49 3.79 21.72 -7.63
N ASN A 50 3.50 20.42 -7.56
CA ASN A 50 2.93 19.77 -6.39
C ASN A 50 3.82 18.59 -6.01
N THR A 51 3.99 18.35 -4.71
CA THR A 51 4.70 17.17 -4.19
C THR A 51 3.68 16.19 -3.66
N ILE A 52 3.76 14.93 -4.07
CA ILE A 52 2.90 13.85 -3.56
C ILE A 52 3.80 12.83 -2.90
N LYS A 53 3.59 12.57 -1.61
CA LYS A 53 4.26 11.49 -0.85
C LYS A 53 3.25 10.37 -0.67
N ILE A 54 3.68 9.13 -0.92
CA ILE A 54 2.87 7.94 -0.75
C ILE A 54 3.68 6.95 0.07
N GLU A 55 3.16 6.57 1.24
CA GLU A 55 3.74 5.52 2.07
C GLU A 55 2.90 4.27 1.89
N VAL A 56 3.52 3.16 1.49
CA VAL A 56 2.83 1.89 1.21
C VAL A 56 3.18 0.88 2.28
N ALA A 57 2.15 0.28 2.88
CA ALA A 57 2.30 -0.83 3.80
C ALA A 57 1.96 -2.15 3.11
N ASN A 58 2.89 -3.11 3.12
CA ASN A 58 2.74 -4.45 2.57
C ASN A 58 2.60 -5.52 3.69
N LEU A 59 2.42 -6.78 3.30
CA LEU A 59 2.39 -7.91 4.23
C LEU A 59 3.79 -8.40 4.60
N MET A 60 3.92 -8.89 5.84
CA MET A 60 5.14 -9.55 6.33
C MET A 60 5.46 -10.89 5.65
N ALA A 61 4.59 -11.41 4.78
CA ALA A 61 4.73 -12.71 4.12
C ALA A 61 6.11 -12.90 3.45
N ASN A 62 6.61 -11.89 2.75
CA ASN A 62 7.92 -11.95 2.09
C ASN A 62 9.08 -12.00 3.09
N ARG A 63 8.96 -11.27 4.21
CA ARG A 63 9.99 -11.24 5.26
C ARG A 63 9.97 -12.53 6.10
N ILE A 64 8.79 -13.04 6.46
CA ILE A 64 8.63 -14.32 7.17
C ILE A 64 9.21 -15.47 6.34
N ARG A 65 8.92 -15.51 5.03
CA ARG A 65 9.53 -16.47 4.11
C ARG A 65 11.05 -16.41 4.12
N ASP A 66 11.65 -15.22 4.04
CA ASP A 66 13.12 -15.06 4.09
C ASP A 66 13.71 -15.53 5.42
N MET A 67 13.04 -15.23 6.54
CA MET A 67 13.48 -15.67 7.86
C MET A 67 13.40 -17.19 8.01
N ASP A 68 12.32 -17.84 7.56
CA ASP A 68 12.20 -19.30 7.58
C ASP A 68 13.27 -19.95 6.66
N LYS A 69 13.57 -19.37 5.48
CA LYS A 69 14.66 -19.86 4.61
C LYS A 69 16.04 -19.80 5.26
N LYS A 70 16.28 -18.78 6.08
CA LYS A 70 17.56 -18.56 6.78
C LYS A 70 17.62 -19.21 8.16
N GLY A 71 16.55 -19.88 8.60
CA GLY A 71 16.46 -20.42 9.96
C GLY A 71 16.47 -19.35 11.05
N ILE A 72 16.13 -18.09 10.73
CA ILE A 72 16.08 -17.01 11.71
C ILE A 72 14.85 -17.21 12.60
N VAL A 73 15.05 -17.28 13.91
CA VAL A 73 13.95 -17.41 14.87
C VAL A 73 13.19 -16.08 14.98
N TRP A 74 11.99 -16.04 14.39
CA TRP A 74 11.09 -14.87 14.43
C TRP A 74 9.83 -15.12 15.27
N ARG A 75 9.50 -16.38 15.55
CA ARG A 75 8.39 -16.79 16.42
C ARG A 75 8.79 -16.60 17.88
N LYS A 76 8.56 -15.41 18.42
CA LYS A 76 8.86 -15.04 19.83
C LYS A 76 7.56 -14.90 20.62
N PHE A 77 6.91 -16.02 20.89
CA PHE A 77 5.62 -16.08 21.59
C PHE A 77 5.73 -17.13 22.71
N GLN A 78 5.16 -16.85 23.89
CA GLN A 78 5.34 -17.73 25.07
C GLN A 78 4.43 -18.96 25.06
N GLU A 79 3.20 -18.84 24.55
CA GLU A 79 2.23 -19.94 24.48
C GLU A 79 1.37 -19.83 23.22
N ILE A 80 1.79 -20.46 22.11
CA ILE A 80 0.90 -20.67 20.96
C ILE A 80 1.17 -22.00 20.27
N ASN A 81 0.09 -22.74 20.00
CA ASN A 81 0.05 -23.77 18.96
C ASN A 81 0.09 -23.08 17.59
N PHE A 82 1.25 -22.52 17.20
CA PHE A 82 1.40 -21.85 15.90
C PHE A 82 1.52 -22.88 14.78
N VAL A 83 0.38 -23.19 14.19
CA VAL A 83 0.23 -24.16 13.12
C VAL A 83 -0.28 -23.50 11.85
N ASN A 84 -0.11 -24.17 10.71
CA ASN A 84 -0.75 -23.77 9.47
C ASN A 84 -2.27 -24.11 9.50
N ILE A 85 -2.99 -23.76 8.43
CA ILE A 85 -4.43 -24.03 8.30
C ILE A 85 -4.82 -25.50 8.38
N ASN A 86 -3.86 -26.42 8.20
CA ASN A 86 -4.02 -27.86 8.30
C ASN A 86 -3.56 -28.43 9.66
N TYR A 87 -3.34 -27.57 10.66
CA TYR A 87 -2.86 -27.93 11.99
C TYR A 87 -1.48 -28.62 12.01
N GLN A 88 -0.62 -28.35 11.02
CA GLN A 88 0.77 -28.81 10.99
C GLN A 88 1.75 -27.69 11.33
N ASN A 89 3.00 -28.03 11.62
CA ASN A 89 4.06 -27.05 11.85
C ASN A 89 4.13 -26.02 10.72
N PHE A 90 4.06 -24.74 11.09
CA PHE A 90 4.10 -23.66 10.11
C PHE A 90 5.49 -23.54 9.49
N ASN A 91 5.54 -23.46 8.15
CA ASN A 91 6.75 -23.22 7.38
C ASN A 91 6.41 -22.38 6.13
N ALA A 92 6.89 -21.14 6.07
CA ALA A 92 6.70 -20.24 4.95
C ALA A 92 7.86 -20.28 3.93
N SER A 93 8.91 -21.07 4.15
CA SER A 93 10.10 -21.08 3.26
C SER A 93 9.77 -21.46 1.81
N THR A 94 8.72 -22.25 1.61
CA THR A 94 8.22 -22.71 0.29
C THR A 94 7.21 -21.75 -0.34
N TRP A 95 6.77 -20.70 0.37
CA TRP A 95 5.81 -19.75 -0.17
C TRP A 95 6.39 -19.03 -1.40
N LYS A 96 5.52 -18.76 -2.37
CA LYS A 96 5.85 -17.87 -3.48
C LYS A 96 5.98 -16.44 -2.96
N PRO A 97 6.94 -15.63 -3.46
CA PRO A 97 6.97 -14.20 -3.17
C PRO A 97 5.61 -13.57 -3.48
N GLN A 98 5.10 -12.80 -2.52
CA GLN A 98 3.86 -12.05 -2.67
C GLN A 98 4.17 -10.69 -3.34
N PRO A 99 3.26 -10.18 -4.18
CA PRO A 99 3.38 -8.82 -4.70
C PRO A 99 3.39 -7.80 -3.54
N SER A 100 4.07 -6.68 -3.71
CA SER A 100 4.18 -5.64 -2.68
C SER A 100 4.46 -4.27 -3.29
N GLY A 101 3.96 -3.21 -2.66
CA GLY A 101 4.27 -1.84 -3.03
C GLY A 101 3.22 -1.19 -3.95
N LEU A 102 3.60 -0.05 -4.54
CA LEU A 102 2.80 0.70 -5.49
C LEU A 102 3.12 0.24 -6.92
N ILE A 103 2.22 -0.53 -7.52
CA ILE A 103 2.40 -1.07 -8.87
C ILE A 103 1.90 -0.07 -9.92
N GLY A 104 0.86 0.70 -9.60
CA GLY A 104 0.31 1.70 -10.51
C GLY A 104 -0.62 1.12 -11.57
N PRO A 105 -0.85 1.84 -12.68
CA PRO A 105 -0.34 3.19 -12.95
C PRO A 105 -0.92 4.21 -11.95
N VAL A 106 -0.14 5.24 -11.63
CA VAL A 106 -0.60 6.37 -10.81
C VAL A 106 -1.07 7.49 -11.74
N THR A 107 -2.31 7.93 -11.56
CA THR A 107 -2.91 8.96 -12.42
C THR A 107 -3.63 10.02 -11.60
N ILE A 108 -3.74 11.22 -12.18
CA ILE A 108 -4.56 12.29 -11.63
C ILE A 108 -5.58 12.67 -12.69
N THR A 109 -6.86 12.54 -12.36
CA THR A 109 -7.96 12.88 -13.27
C THR A 109 -8.83 13.99 -12.70
N PRO A 110 -9.30 14.93 -13.54
CA PRO A 110 -10.35 15.86 -13.13
C PRO A 110 -11.61 15.10 -12.70
N TYR A 111 -12.28 15.58 -11.65
CA TYR A 111 -13.54 15.01 -11.18
C TYR A 111 -14.60 16.09 -11.09
N ASN A 112 -15.57 16.04 -12.01
CA ASN A 112 -16.74 16.90 -11.95
C ASN A 112 -17.84 16.14 -11.21
N LYS A 113 -18.47 16.79 -10.23
CA LYS A 113 -19.66 16.25 -9.54
C LYS A 113 -20.85 16.14 -10.49
#